data_AF-A0A090W9D7-F1
#
_entry.id   AF-A0A090W9D7-F1
#
_cell.length_a   1.000
_cell.length_b   1.000
_cell.length_c   1.000
_cell.angle_alpha   90.00
_cell.angle_beta   90.00
_cell.angle_gamma   90.00
#
_symmetry.space_group_name_H-M   'P 1'
#
loop_
_entity.id
_entity.type
_entity.pdbx_description
1 polymer ?
#
loop_
_entity_poly.entity_id
_entity_poly.type
_entity_poly.pdbx_seq_one_letter_code
_entity_poly.pdbx_strand_id
1 'polypeptide(L)' 'MGSNTLVTKTISLEEWGIKNSKINYQLPPAELQKISVASYDGKETANGTLAVNTGEFTGRSPMDRFIVRDEVTEDKVWWG' A
#
# COMPACT_ATOMS: atom_id res chain seq x y z
N MET A 1 2.13 -9.73 28.63
CA MET A 1 1.57 -9.85 27.27
C MET A 1 0.43 -8.86 27.18
N GLY A 2 0.69 -7.66 26.63
CA GLY A 2 -0.34 -6.64 26.48
C GLY A 2 -1.21 -6.96 25.27
N SER A 3 -2.51 -7.20 25.49
CA SER A 3 -3.50 -7.29 24.41
C SER A 3 -3.69 -5.89 23.82
N ASN A 4 -3.04 -5.61 22.70
CA ASN A 4 -3.29 -4.42 21.90
C ASN A 4 -4.60 -4.64 21.13
N THR A 5 -5.73 -4.48 21.81
CA THR A 5 -7.05 -4.49 21.17
C THR A 5 -7.16 -3.24 20.32
N LEU A 6 -6.91 -3.38 19.02
CA LEU A 6 -7.11 -2.32 18.03
C LEU A 6 -8.60 -2.01 17.99
N VAL A 7 -9.01 -0.89 18.60
CA VAL A 7 -10.35 -0.35 18.43
C VAL A 7 -10.50 0.01 16.96
N THR A 8 -11.27 -0.79 16.22
CA THR A 8 -11.59 -0.51 14.82
C THR A 8 -12.40 0.77 14.77
N LYS A 9 -11.75 1.90 14.46
CA LYS A 9 -12.47 3.05 13.91
C LYS A 9 -13.17 2.54 12.65
N THR A 10 -14.49 2.66 12.59
CA THR A 10 -15.24 2.44 11.35
C THR A 10 -14.79 3.52 10.37
N ILE A 11 -13.86 3.15 9.49
CA ILE A 11 -13.41 4.01 8.39
C ILE A 11 -14.28 3.70 7.17
N SER A 12 -14.80 4.73 6.52
CA SER A 12 -15.48 4.63 5.23
C SER A 12 -14.56 5.18 4.15
N LEU A 13 -14.59 4.56 2.97
CA LEU A 13 -13.85 5.00 1.78
C LEU A 13 -14.79 5.56 0.70
N GLU A 14 -16.09 5.67 0.99
CA GLU A 14 -17.10 6.07 0.00
C GLU A 14 -16.90 7.49 -0.52
N GLU A 15 -16.39 8.39 0.33
CA GLU A 15 -16.05 9.77 -0.05
C GLU A 15 -14.98 9.81 -1.16
N TRP A 16 -14.09 8.82 -1.20
CA TRP A 16 -13.08 8.67 -2.25
C TRP A 16 -13.55 7.76 -3.40
N GLY A 17 -14.84 7.42 -3.44
CA GLY A 17 -15.46 6.64 -4.49
C GLY A 17 -15.27 5.13 -4.38
N ILE A 18 -14.62 4.61 -3.34
CA ILE A 18 -14.39 3.17 -3.15
C ILE A 18 -15.59 2.57 -2.40
N LYS A 19 -16.39 1.75 -3.10
CA LYS A 19 -17.60 1.11 -2.58
C LYS A 19 -17.41 -0.40 -2.40
N ASN A 20 -18.16 -1.00 -1.47
CA ASN A 20 -18.20 -2.46 -1.23
C ASN A 20 -16.82 -3.10 -1.00
N SER A 21 -15.90 -2.40 -0.33
CA SER A 21 -14.55 -2.88 -0.10
C SER A 21 -14.41 -3.61 1.24
N LYS A 22 -13.57 -4.66 1.25
CA LYS A 22 -13.08 -5.25 2.50
C LYS A 22 -11.97 -4.37 3.06
N ILE A 23 -12.19 -3.82 4.26
CA ILE A 23 -11.23 -2.93 4.90
C ILE A 23 -10.39 -3.70 5.92
N ASN A 24 -9.09 -3.78 5.68
CA ASN A 24 -8.11 -4.31 6.61
C ASN A 24 -7.32 -3.14 7.21
N TYR A 25 -7.80 -2.58 8.33
CA TYR A 25 -7.23 -1.37 8.92
C TYR A 25 -6.11 -1.69 9.92
N GLN A 26 -4.92 -1.13 9.69
CA GLN A 26 -3.75 -1.24 10.60
C GLN A 26 -3.44 -2.67 11.04
N LEU A 27 -3.46 -3.63 10.09
CA LEU A 27 -3.07 -5.00 10.42
C LEU A 27 -1.60 -5.05 10.87
N PRO A 28 -1.28 -5.91 11.85
CA PRO A 28 0.09 -6.09 12.27
C PRO A 28 0.94 -6.71 11.15
N PRO A 29 2.27 -6.45 11.11
CA PRO A 29 3.15 -6.96 10.06
C PRO A 29 3.07 -8.47 9.84
N ALA A 30 2.88 -9.25 10.91
CA ALA A 30 2.76 -10.71 10.83
C ALA A 30 1.50 -11.15 10.05
N GLU A 31 0.39 -10.42 10.13
CA GLU A 31 -0.81 -10.71 9.35
C GLU A 31 -0.64 -10.27 7.90
N LEU A 32 -0.01 -9.12 7.65
CA LEU A 32 0.33 -8.66 6.30
C LEU A 32 1.20 -9.68 5.57
N GLN A 33 2.26 -10.19 6.21
CA GLN A 33 3.13 -11.22 5.63
C GLN A 33 2.35 -12.50 5.29
N LYS A 34 1.48 -12.98 6.18
CA LYS A 34 0.63 -14.15 5.91
C LYS A 34 -0.26 -13.93 4.70
N ILE A 35 -0.87 -12.75 4.58
CA ILE A 35 -1.72 -12.39 3.43
C ILE A 35 -0.89 -12.35 2.14
N SER A 36 0.31 -11.75 2.18
CA SER A 36 1.21 -11.69 1.02
C SER A 36 1.58 -13.07 0.50
N VAL A 37 1.88 -14.01 1.40
CA VAL A 37 2.19 -15.41 1.03
C VAL A 37 0.95 -16.14 0.51
N ALA A 38 -0.21 -15.92 1.11
CA ALA A 38 -1.44 -16.64 0.77
C ALA A 38 -2.12 -16.15 -0.52
N SER A 39 -1.91 -14.90 -0.93
CA SER A 39 -2.74 -14.28 -1.99
C SER A 39 -1.98 -13.43 -3.02
N TYR A 40 -0.69 -13.15 -2.81
CA TYR A 40 0.07 -12.19 -3.63
C TYR A 40 1.48 -12.69 -4.02
N ASP A 41 1.63 -14.01 -4.18
CA ASP A 41 2.88 -14.67 -4.61
C ASP A 41 4.14 -14.37 -3.77
N GLY A 42 3.95 -13.89 -2.53
CA GLY A 42 5.02 -13.76 -1.56
C GLY A 42 5.56 -15.13 -1.15
N LYS A 43 6.87 -15.23 -0.89
CA LYS A 43 7.49 -16.45 -0.38
C LYS A 43 8.31 -16.15 0.86
N GLU A 44 8.24 -17.04 1.84
CA GLU A 44 9.14 -16.97 2.99
C GLU A 44 10.47 -17.63 2.64
N THR A 45 11.56 -16.94 2.94
CA THR A 45 12.91 -17.49 2.89
C THR A 45 13.16 -18.40 4.10
N ALA A 46 14.29 -19.12 4.11
CA ALA A 46 14.62 -20.05 5.18
C ALA A 46 14.69 -19.42 6.59
N ASN A 47 14.89 -18.11 6.70
CA ASN A 47 14.91 -17.38 7.96
C ASN A 47 13.60 -16.64 8.28
N GLY A 48 12.52 -16.89 7.52
CA GLY A 48 11.21 -16.26 7.72
C GLY A 48 11.07 -14.86 7.11
N THR A 49 12.07 -14.36 6.37
CA THR A 49 11.93 -13.08 5.67
C THR A 49 11.03 -13.24 4.45
N LEU A 50 10.08 -12.31 4.27
CA LEU A 50 9.24 -12.22 3.08
C LEU A 50 10.06 -11.77 1.86
N ALA A 51 10.09 -12.60 0.82
CA ALA A 51 10.61 -12.28 -0.50
C ALA A 51 9.45 -12.13 -1.49
N VAL A 52 9.52 -11.11 -2.34
CA VAL A 52 8.52 -10.81 -3.38
C VAL A 52 9.23 -10.57 -4.71
N ASN A 53 8.53 -10.79 -5.82
CA ASN A 53 9.01 -10.50 -7.17
C ASN A 53 8.11 -9.43 -7.80
N THR A 54 8.69 -8.30 -8.21
CA THR A 54 7.94 -7.18 -8.82
C THR A 54 7.72 -7.35 -10.33
N GLY A 55 8.14 -8.46 -10.90
CA GLY A 55 7.95 -8.79 -12.32
C GLY A 55 8.84 -7.93 -13.22
N GLU A 56 8.23 -7.37 -14.27
CA GLU A 56 8.90 -6.55 -15.29
C GLU A 56 9.49 -5.26 -14.69
N PHE A 57 8.79 -4.63 -13.75
CA PHE A 57 9.17 -3.36 -13.16
C PHE A 57 10.04 -3.57 -11.91
N THR A 58 11.35 -3.68 -12.13
CA THR A 58 12.36 -3.91 -11.07
C THR A 58 12.97 -2.61 -10.52
N GLY A 59 12.54 -1.46 -11.03
CA GLY A 59 13.06 -0.14 -10.66
C GLY A 59 12.01 0.95 -10.83
N ARG A 60 12.46 2.21 -10.80
CA ARG A 60 11.58 3.36 -11.04
C ARG A 60 11.26 3.47 -12.53
N SER A 61 10.08 4.02 -12.84
CA SER A 61 9.70 4.47 -14.19
C SER A 61 9.56 6.00 -14.20
N PRO A 62 10.67 6.76 -14.35
CA PRO A 62 10.62 8.22 -14.21
C PRO A 62 9.70 8.91 -15.21
N MET A 63 9.53 8.34 -16.41
CA MET A 63 8.68 8.88 -17.47
C MET A 63 7.18 8.74 -17.21
N ASP A 64 6.78 7.87 -16.28
CA ASP A 64 5.38 7.66 -15.92
C ASP A 64 4.96 8.49 -14.69
N ARG A 65 5.83 9.38 -14.20
CA ARG A 65 5.55 10.25 -13.07
C ARG A 65 5.03 11.60 -13.56
N PHE A 66 3.78 11.91 -13.23
CA PHE A 66 3.14 13.18 -13.53
C PHE A 66 2.78 13.95 -12.25
N ILE A 67 2.74 15.27 -12.36
CA ILE A 67 2.20 16.16 -11.33
C ILE A 67 1.00 16.87 -11.97
N VAL A 68 -0.13 16.94 -11.27
CA VAL A 68 -1.30 17.68 -11.76
C VAL A 68 -0.98 19.16 -11.72
N ARG A 69 -1.14 19.86 -12.85
CA ARG A 69 -1.02 21.32 -12.93
C ARG A 69 -2.37 21.95 -12.61
N ASP A 70 -2.42 22.63 -11.48
CA ASP A 70 -3.58 23.35 -10.94
C ASP A 70 -3.16 24.69 -10.34
N GLU A 71 -4.11 25.46 -9.83
CA GLU A 71 -3.88 26.77 -9.21
C GLU A 71 -2.90 26.72 -8.03
N VAL A 72 -2.75 25.57 -7.37
CA VAL A 72 -1.87 25.40 -6.20
C VAL A 72 -0.43 25.13 -6.62
N THR A 73 -0.26 24.40 -7.73
CA THR A 73 1.02 23.84 -8.18
C THR A 73 1.67 24.60 -9.33
N GLU A 74 0.88 25.34 -10.13
CA GLU A 74 1.33 25.99 -11.37
C GLU A 74 2.62 26.80 -11.20
N ASP A 75 2.66 27.70 -10.21
CA ASP A 75 3.80 28.59 -9.99
C ASP A 75 4.85 28.03 -9.01
N LYS A 76 4.59 26.88 -8.38
CA LYS A 76 5.43 26.30 -7.33
C LYS A 76 6.25 25.10 -7.80
N VAL A 77 5.80 24.43 -8.84
CA VAL A 77 6.44 23.23 -9.37
C VAL A 77 7.39 23.62 -10.50
N TRP A 78 8.60 23.05 -10.48
CA TRP A 78 9.49 23.10 -11.63
C TRP A 78 9.07 22.00 -12.63
N TRP A 79 8.37 22.42 -13.70
CA TRP A 79 7.68 21.53 -14.64
C TRP A 79 8.59 20.75 -15.62
N GLY A 80 9.90 20.98 -15.57
CA GLY A 80 10.88 20.43 -16.52
C GLY A 80 11.94 21.45 -16.88
#